data_AF-A0A7X8LJY2-F1
#
_entry.id   AF-A0A7X8LJY2-F1
#
_cell.length_a   1.000
_cell.length_b   1.000
_cell.length_c   1.000
_cell.angle_alpha   90.00
_cell.angle_beta   90.00
_cell.angle_gamma   90.00
#
_symmetry.space_group_name_H-M   'P 1'
#
loop_
_entity.id
_entity.type
_entity.pdbx_description
1 polymer ?
#
loop_
_entity_poly.entity_id
_entity_poly.type
_entity_poly.pdbx_seq_one_letter_code
_entity_poly.pdbx_strand_id
1 'polypeptide(L)'
;MREQTPYDGSWGANAQLALDTINMRPTRGIPTSSGNCMQWSHIETLSGNPPGSYPDNPEQVYLDYRLRTGTCYIDQWIPKNPLSMKDRGFTSDTNREATTGAETIVRDGLVIDSPKAAVEHMEKFVFPHYLRWKKELQANIEAEVAKRIAAEVTVQELFAFFEVN
;
A
#
# COMPACT_ATOMS: atom_id res chain seq x y z
N MET A 1 17.74 3.49 -32.81
CA MET A 1 18.31 4.09 -31.58
C MET A 1 17.22 4.03 -30.53
N ARG A 2 17.47 3.41 -29.38
CA ARG A 2 16.58 3.61 -28.23
C ARG A 2 16.86 5.01 -27.69
N GLU A 3 15.83 5.81 -27.49
CA GLU A 3 15.95 7.04 -26.69
C GLU A 3 16.42 6.64 -25.29
N GLN A 4 17.49 7.28 -24.81
CA GLN A 4 17.91 7.13 -23.44
C GLN A 4 16.85 7.76 -22.55
N THR A 5 16.26 6.95 -21.67
CA THR A 5 15.39 7.49 -20.64
C THR A 5 16.27 8.03 -19.51
N PRO A 6 15.78 8.97 -18.68
CA PRO A 6 16.49 9.38 -17.45
C PRO A 6 16.76 8.23 -16.46
N TYR A 7 16.28 7.02 -16.77
CA TYR A 7 16.41 5.79 -15.98
C TYR A 7 17.42 4.80 -16.57
N ASP A 8 18.13 5.17 -17.63
CA ASP A 8 19.15 4.31 -18.24
C ASP A 8 20.38 4.25 -17.33
N GLY A 9 20.66 3.08 -16.76
CA GLY A 9 21.92 2.77 -16.05
C GLY A 9 21.92 2.91 -14.52
N SER A 10 20.79 3.23 -13.88
CA SER A 10 20.69 3.44 -12.42
C SER A 10 19.74 2.47 -11.69
N TRP A 11 19.55 1.26 -12.21
CA TRP A 11 18.54 0.33 -11.70
C TRP A 11 18.95 -0.24 -10.33
N GLY A 12 18.06 -0.16 -9.35
CA GLY A 12 18.20 -0.86 -8.07
C GLY A 12 18.33 -2.37 -8.25
N ALA A 13 18.92 -3.06 -7.26
CA ALA A 13 19.20 -4.51 -7.34
C ALA A 13 17.98 -5.36 -7.71
N ASN A 14 16.80 -5.03 -7.19
CA ASN A 14 15.57 -5.76 -7.48
C ASN A 14 15.02 -5.47 -8.88
N ALA A 15 15.18 -4.23 -9.37
CA ALA A 15 14.78 -3.87 -10.72
C ALA A 15 15.67 -4.57 -11.75
N GLN A 16 16.97 -4.69 -11.47
CA GLN A 16 17.90 -5.51 -12.26
C GLN A 16 17.54 -7.00 -12.19
N LEU A 17 17.21 -7.53 -11.00
CA LEU A 17 16.71 -8.91 -10.83
C LEU A 17 15.48 -9.17 -11.71
N ALA A 18 14.54 -8.23 -11.76
CA ALA A 18 13.35 -8.33 -12.61
C ALA A 18 13.72 -8.37 -14.10
N LEU A 19 14.59 -7.46 -14.55
CA LEU A 19 15.06 -7.41 -15.93
C LEU A 19 15.81 -8.68 -16.34
N ASP A 20 16.70 -9.19 -15.48
CA ASP A 20 17.44 -10.42 -15.76
C ASP A 20 16.51 -11.63 -15.82
N THR A 21 15.49 -11.67 -14.95
CA THR A 21 14.46 -12.71 -14.96
C THR A 21 13.63 -12.68 -16.25
N ILE A 22 13.18 -11.49 -16.69
CA ILE A 22 12.45 -11.31 -17.96
C ILE A 22 13.30 -11.77 -19.16
N ASN A 23 14.61 -11.50 -19.12
CA ASN A 23 15.56 -11.92 -20.14
C ASN A 23 15.98 -13.41 -20.02
N MET A 24 15.33 -14.18 -19.14
CA MET A 24 15.58 -15.61 -18.93
C MET A 24 17.04 -15.92 -18.55
N ARG A 25 17.73 -14.97 -17.91
CA ARG A 25 19.07 -15.21 -17.36
C ARG A 25 18.94 -16.01 -16.05
N PRO A 26 19.91 -16.88 -15.71
CA PRO A 26 19.95 -17.49 -14.40
C PRO A 26 20.04 -16.42 -13.30
N THR A 27 19.04 -16.35 -12.43
CA THR A 27 18.99 -15.41 -11.31
C THR A 27 18.89 -16.15 -9.98
N ARG A 28 19.27 -15.48 -8.89
CA ARG A 28 19.05 -15.94 -7.52
C ARG A 28 18.02 -15.03 -6.86
N GLY A 29 16.84 -15.59 -6.56
CA GLY A 29 15.71 -14.86 -5.99
C GLY A 29 14.52 -14.82 -6.95
N ILE A 30 13.43 -14.19 -6.51
CA ILE A 30 12.20 -14.04 -7.29
C ILE A 30 11.85 -12.55 -7.27
N PRO A 31 11.80 -11.85 -8.42
CA PRO A 31 11.32 -10.48 -8.46
C PRO A 31 9.82 -10.46 -8.11
N THR A 32 9.41 -9.51 -7.28
CA THR A 32 8.01 -9.36 -6.85
C THR A 32 7.49 -7.95 -7.14
N SER A 33 6.20 -7.86 -7.45
CA SER A 33 5.46 -6.60 -7.62
C SER A 33 4.33 -6.43 -6.61
N SER A 34 3.98 -7.49 -5.88
CA SER A 34 2.85 -7.53 -4.94
C SER A 34 3.12 -8.50 -3.78
N GLY A 35 2.49 -8.25 -2.63
CA GLY A 35 2.55 -9.13 -1.47
C GLY A 35 2.43 -8.39 -0.15
N ASN A 36 1.21 -8.13 0.33
CA ASN A 36 0.99 -7.43 1.59
C ASN A 36 1.01 -8.42 2.77
N CYS A 37 2.10 -8.45 3.54
CA CYS A 37 2.13 -9.17 4.80
C CYS A 37 1.48 -8.33 5.90
N MET A 38 0.58 -8.94 6.69
CA MET A 38 -0.09 -8.28 7.80
C MET A 38 0.45 -8.71 9.18
N GLN A 39 1.30 -9.74 9.22
CA GLN A 39 1.84 -10.29 10.46
C GLN A 39 3.22 -9.68 10.75
N TRP A 40 3.34 -8.96 11.86
CA TRP A 40 4.52 -8.16 12.20
C TRP A 40 5.79 -9.00 12.28
N SER A 41 5.74 -10.13 12.98
CA SER A 41 6.85 -11.07 13.14
C SER A 41 7.40 -11.58 11.80
N HIS A 42 6.54 -11.77 10.79
CA HIS A 42 7.00 -12.13 9.45
C HIS A 42 7.70 -10.98 8.75
N ILE A 43 7.17 -9.76 8.87
CA ILE A 43 7.80 -8.55 8.31
C ILE A 43 9.17 -8.34 8.96
N GLU A 44 9.29 -8.45 10.28
CA GLU A 44 10.54 -8.31 11.03
C GLU A 44 11.55 -9.40 10.65
N THR A 45 11.12 -10.66 10.62
CA THR A 45 11.99 -11.79 10.23
C THR A 45 12.53 -11.64 8.82
N LEU A 46 11.66 -11.31 7.86
CA LEU A 46 12.04 -11.22 6.44
C LEU A 46 12.79 -9.92 6.12
N SER A 47 12.53 -8.83 6.85
CA SER A 47 13.35 -7.61 6.82
C SER A 47 14.69 -7.79 7.54
N GLY A 48 14.84 -8.82 8.37
CA GLY A 48 15.98 -9.03 9.25
C GLY A 48 16.14 -8.00 10.36
N ASN A 49 15.06 -7.27 10.68
CA ASN A 49 15.02 -6.39 11.83
C ASN A 49 14.68 -7.19 13.11
N PRO A 50 15.11 -6.73 14.31
CA PRO A 50 14.82 -7.41 15.56
C PRO A 50 13.31 -7.54 15.84
N PRO A 51 12.87 -8.57 16.60
CA PRO A 51 11.48 -8.68 17.04
C PRO A 51 11.02 -7.43 17.80
N GLY A 52 9.83 -6.93 17.46
CA GLY A 52 9.22 -5.73 18.06
C GLY A 52 9.59 -4.41 17.39
N SER A 53 10.44 -4.41 16.37
CA SER A 53 10.85 -3.21 15.63
C SER A 53 9.75 -2.62 14.73
N TYR A 54 8.83 -3.45 14.25
CA TYR A 54 7.81 -3.02 13.31
C TYR A 54 6.84 -1.95 13.86
N PRO A 55 6.25 -2.09 15.06
CA PRO A 55 5.38 -1.03 15.60
C PRO A 55 6.11 0.29 15.85
N ASP A 56 7.41 0.25 16.14
CA ASP A 56 8.22 1.43 16.43
C ASP A 56 8.65 2.18 15.16
N ASN A 57 8.95 1.44 14.08
CA ASN A 57 9.38 2.01 12.80
C ASN A 57 8.75 1.28 11.59
N PRO A 58 7.42 1.40 11.42
CA PRO A 58 6.68 0.59 10.46
C PRO A 58 7.07 0.87 9.00
N GLU A 59 7.45 2.10 8.67
CA GLU A 59 7.80 2.47 7.30
C GLU A 59 9.14 1.86 6.88
N GLN A 60 10.19 2.01 7.69
CA GLN A 60 11.51 1.45 7.36
C GLN A 60 11.52 -0.07 7.39
N VAL A 61 10.95 -0.68 8.44
CA VAL A 61 10.94 -2.15 8.58
C VAL A 61 10.14 -2.79 7.44
N TYR A 62 9.05 -2.14 6.99
CA TYR A 62 8.31 -2.58 5.81
C TYR A 62 9.10 -2.41 4.51
N LEU A 63 9.81 -1.29 4.33
CA LEU A 63 10.68 -1.08 3.16
C LEU A 63 11.76 -2.17 3.09
N ASP A 64 12.46 -2.42 4.19
CA ASP A 64 13.50 -3.46 4.28
C ASP A 64 12.93 -4.84 3.95
N TYR A 65 11.74 -5.16 4.47
CA TYR A 65 11.01 -6.38 4.12
C TYR A 65 10.76 -6.46 2.61
N ARG A 66 10.20 -5.40 2.02
CA ARG A 66 9.90 -5.36 0.59
C ARG A 66 11.14 -5.54 -0.27
N LEU A 67 12.20 -4.79 0.01
CA LEU A 67 13.45 -4.88 -0.72
C LEU A 67 14.06 -6.29 -0.59
N ARG A 68 14.07 -6.89 0.61
CA ARG A 68 14.61 -8.25 0.79
C ARG A 68 13.75 -9.34 0.14
N THR A 69 12.46 -9.10 -0.04
CA THR A 69 11.56 -10.01 -0.78
C THR A 69 11.52 -9.76 -2.29
N GLY A 70 12.49 -9.02 -2.83
CA GLY A 70 12.64 -8.83 -4.27
C GLY A 70 11.67 -7.82 -4.87
N THR A 71 11.02 -6.98 -4.06
CA THR A 71 10.08 -5.97 -4.57
C THR A 71 10.85 -4.89 -5.35
N CYS A 72 10.52 -4.72 -6.63
CA CYS A 72 11.14 -3.71 -7.52
C CYS A 72 10.17 -2.59 -7.94
N TYR A 73 8.90 -2.72 -7.56
CA TYR A 73 7.81 -1.80 -7.81
C TYR A 73 6.69 -2.13 -6.81
N ILE A 74 5.96 -1.15 -6.32
CA ILE A 74 4.85 -1.39 -5.38
C ILE A 74 3.61 -0.56 -5.74
N ASP A 75 2.46 -1.22 -5.90
CA ASP A 75 1.19 -0.53 -6.12
C ASP A 75 0.54 -0.07 -4.80
N GLN A 76 0.75 -0.84 -3.72
CA GLN A 76 0.14 -0.56 -2.41
C GLN A 76 1.21 -0.32 -1.35
N TRP A 77 1.68 0.92 -1.23
CA TRP A 77 2.51 1.36 -0.12
C TRP A 77 1.66 1.61 1.14
N ILE A 78 1.43 0.54 1.90
CA ILE A 78 0.58 0.53 3.09
C ILE A 78 1.31 0.07 4.37
N PRO A 79 2.49 0.62 4.68
CA PRO A 79 3.35 0.15 5.77
C PRO A 79 2.70 0.30 7.15
N LYS A 80 1.64 1.09 7.30
CA LYS A 80 0.91 1.27 8.58
C LYS A 80 -0.34 0.40 8.68
N ASN A 81 -0.80 -0.21 7.58
CA ASN A 81 -2.03 -1.00 7.59
C ASN A 81 -1.94 -2.20 8.55
N PRO A 82 -0.81 -2.96 8.62
CA PRO A 82 -0.67 -4.03 9.59
C PRO A 82 -0.78 -3.58 11.05
N LEU A 83 -0.57 -2.29 11.37
CA LEU A 83 -0.71 -1.80 12.75
C LEU A 83 -2.13 -1.97 13.30
N SER A 84 -3.13 -1.93 12.42
CA SER A 84 -4.54 -2.15 12.80
C SER A 84 -4.85 -3.60 13.21
N MET A 85 -4.04 -4.56 12.73
CA MET A 85 -4.24 -5.99 12.94
C MET A 85 -3.31 -6.57 13.99
N LYS A 86 -2.31 -5.85 14.51
CA LYS A 86 -1.28 -6.43 15.41
C LYS A 86 -0.54 -7.63 14.79
N ASP A 87 0.34 -8.28 15.55
CA ASP A 87 1.16 -9.38 15.03
C ASP A 87 0.33 -10.58 14.53
N ARG A 88 -0.73 -10.98 15.26
CA ARG A 88 -1.49 -12.21 14.98
C ARG A 88 -2.91 -11.98 14.49
N GLY A 89 -3.17 -10.82 13.91
CA GLY A 89 -4.52 -10.42 13.51
C GLY A 89 -5.32 -9.78 14.64
N PHE A 90 -6.55 -9.36 14.32
CA PHE A 90 -7.39 -8.57 15.22
C PHE A 90 -7.55 -9.23 16.60
N THR A 91 -7.34 -8.43 17.63
CA THR A 91 -7.50 -8.84 19.04
C THR A 91 -8.92 -8.55 19.52
N SER A 92 -9.25 -8.97 20.74
CA SER A 92 -10.58 -8.75 21.33
C SER A 92 -10.91 -7.27 21.57
N ASP A 93 -9.88 -6.44 21.77
CA ASP A 93 -9.97 -4.99 21.90
C ASP A 93 -10.02 -4.26 20.54
N THR A 94 -9.94 -4.96 19.40
CA THR A 94 -10.08 -4.31 18.10
C THR A 94 -11.55 -3.97 17.82
N ASN A 95 -11.83 -2.68 17.60
CA ASN A 95 -13.12 -2.22 17.09
C ASN A 95 -13.46 -2.94 15.79
N ARG A 96 -14.54 -3.72 15.80
CA ARG A 96 -15.02 -4.42 14.60
C ARG A 96 -15.90 -3.49 13.79
N GLU A 97 -15.79 -3.62 12.48
CA GLU A 97 -16.59 -2.93 11.47
C GLU A 97 -17.34 -3.96 10.61
N ALA A 98 -18.04 -3.48 9.59
CA ALA A 98 -18.87 -4.30 8.70
C ALA A 98 -18.17 -5.54 8.14
N THR A 99 -16.87 -5.44 7.85
CA THR A 99 -16.07 -6.53 7.27
C THR A 99 -15.20 -7.27 8.27
N THR A 100 -15.18 -6.83 9.54
CA THR A 100 -14.34 -7.44 10.59
C THR A 100 -15.17 -8.07 11.71
N GLY A 101 -16.50 -8.14 11.55
CA GLY A 101 -17.41 -8.89 12.41
C GLY A 101 -18.16 -8.06 13.44
N ALA A 102 -18.51 -6.81 13.11
CA ALA A 102 -19.38 -6.01 13.96
C ALA A 102 -20.77 -6.67 14.11
N GLU A 103 -21.27 -6.76 15.33
CA GLU A 103 -22.62 -7.28 15.61
C GLU A 103 -23.72 -6.34 15.10
N THR A 104 -23.43 -5.04 15.03
CA THR A 104 -24.34 -4.02 14.52
C THR A 104 -23.55 -2.96 13.77
N ILE A 105 -24.02 -2.59 12.58
CA ILE A 105 -23.40 -1.56 11.75
C ILE A 105 -24.24 -0.30 11.87
N VAL A 106 -23.65 0.76 12.42
CA VAL A 106 -24.27 2.10 12.47
C VAL A 106 -23.39 3.08 11.71
N ARG A 107 -23.94 3.72 10.67
CA ARG A 107 -23.23 4.73 9.87
C ARG A 107 -24.11 5.96 9.71
N ASP A 108 -23.54 7.13 10.01
CA ASP A 108 -24.24 8.42 9.97
C ASP A 108 -25.58 8.42 10.74
N GLY A 109 -25.62 7.70 11.85
CA GLY A 109 -26.81 7.55 12.71
C GLY A 109 -27.86 6.54 12.21
N LEU A 110 -27.62 5.86 11.09
CA LEU A 110 -28.52 4.86 10.52
C LEU A 110 -28.00 3.44 10.79
N VAL A 111 -28.86 2.56 11.30
CA VAL A 111 -28.57 1.12 11.48
C VAL A 111 -28.67 0.43 10.13
N ILE A 112 -27.59 -0.23 9.70
CA ILE A 112 -27.54 -0.99 8.46
C ILE A 112 -27.72 -2.48 8.79
N ASP A 113 -28.98 -2.92 8.80
CA ASP A 113 -29.40 -4.30 9.10
C ASP A 113 -29.86 -5.09 7.86
N SER A 114 -29.88 -4.44 6.70
CA SER A 114 -30.41 -4.99 5.47
C SER A 114 -29.80 -4.31 4.24
N PRO A 115 -29.82 -4.95 3.06
CA PRO A 115 -29.42 -4.30 1.81
C PRO A 115 -30.22 -3.02 1.51
N LYS A 116 -31.49 -2.96 1.92
CA LYS A 116 -32.33 -1.77 1.73
C LYS A 116 -31.88 -0.60 2.62
N ALA A 117 -31.54 -0.88 3.89
CA ALA A 117 -30.97 0.13 4.79
C ALA A 117 -29.61 0.65 4.28
N ALA A 118 -28.81 -0.24 3.68
CA ALA A 118 -27.56 0.17 3.01
C ALA A 118 -27.83 1.11 1.84
N VAL A 119 -28.80 0.79 0.97
CA VAL A 119 -29.20 1.67 -0.15
C VAL A 119 -29.73 3.00 0.36
N GLU A 120 -30.56 3.00 1.41
CA GLU A 120 -31.07 4.23 2.03
C GLU A 120 -29.93 5.12 2.56
N HIS A 121 -28.93 4.52 3.21
CA HIS A 121 -27.72 5.22 3.64
C HIS A 121 -26.95 5.81 2.45
N MET A 122 -26.78 5.03 1.37
CA MET A 122 -26.10 5.49 0.17
C MET A 122 -26.80 6.68 -0.48
N GLU A 123 -28.13 6.63 -0.61
CA GLU A 123 -28.94 7.70 -1.19
C GLU A 123 -28.92 8.97 -0.33
N LYS A 124 -28.97 8.84 1.00
CA LYS A 124 -29.00 9.98 1.92
C LYS A 124 -27.64 10.64 2.14
N PHE A 125 -26.56 9.85 2.19
CA PHE A 125 -25.25 10.32 2.63
C PHE A 125 -24.17 10.17 1.58
N VAL A 126 -23.99 8.96 1.04
CA VAL A 126 -22.85 8.63 0.16
C VAL A 126 -22.95 9.35 -1.19
N PHE A 127 -24.06 9.25 -1.91
CA PHE A 127 -24.19 9.88 -3.22
C PHE A 127 -24.16 11.41 -3.15
N PRO A 128 -24.85 12.08 -2.20
CA PRO A 128 -24.72 13.52 -2.05
C PRO A 128 -23.28 13.96 -1.71
N HIS A 129 -22.59 13.20 -0.86
CA HIS A 129 -21.18 13.45 -0.56
C HIS A 129 -20.31 13.32 -1.83
N TYR A 130 -20.47 12.24 -2.61
CA TYR A 130 -19.71 12.05 -3.85
C TYR A 130 -19.98 13.13 -4.89
N LEU A 131 -21.21 13.63 -5.00
CA LEU A 131 -21.51 14.75 -5.89
C LEU A 131 -20.80 16.03 -5.47
N ARG A 132 -20.73 16.32 -4.16
CA ARG A 132 -19.94 17.45 -3.63
C ARG A 132 -18.46 17.25 -3.91
N TRP A 133 -17.92 16.09 -3.54
CA TRP A 133 -16.51 15.74 -3.73
C TRP A 133 -16.09 15.83 -5.20
N LYS A 134 -16.91 15.33 -6.12
CA LYS A 134 -16.69 15.46 -7.57
C LYS A 134 -16.57 16.94 -7.98
N LYS A 135 -17.50 17.78 -7.53
CA LYS A 135 -17.49 19.22 -7.88
C LYS A 135 -16.23 19.91 -7.35
N GLU A 136 -15.82 19.58 -6.14
CA GLU A 136 -14.59 20.10 -5.51
C GLU A 136 -13.34 19.63 -6.27
N LEU A 137 -13.26 18.34 -6.60
CA LEU A 137 -12.17 17.78 -7.39
C LEU A 137 -12.08 18.42 -8.78
N GLN A 138 -13.22 18.62 -9.46
CA GLN A 138 -13.26 19.23 -10.78
C GLN A 138 -12.71 20.67 -10.77
N ALA A 139 -12.89 21.40 -9.66
CA ALA A 139 -12.36 22.75 -9.52
C ALA A 139 -10.81 22.79 -9.41
N ASN A 140 -10.16 21.66 -9.07
CA ASN A 140 -8.73 21.61 -8.83
C ASN A 140 -8.06 20.33 -9.40
N ILE A 141 -8.60 19.78 -10.48
CA ILE A 141 -8.26 18.44 -10.95
C ILE A 141 -6.77 18.29 -11.28
N GLU A 142 -6.20 19.27 -11.97
CA GLU A 142 -4.79 19.25 -12.40
C GLU A 142 -3.83 19.20 -11.20
N ALA A 143 -4.06 20.05 -10.19
CA ALA A 143 -3.20 20.08 -9.01
C ALA A 143 -3.34 18.78 -8.19
N GLU A 144 -4.54 18.22 -8.12
CA GLU A 144 -4.85 17.02 -7.35
C GLU A 144 -4.30 15.75 -8.04
N VAL A 145 -4.27 15.72 -9.38
CA VAL A 145 -3.57 14.72 -10.18
C VAL A 145 -2.06 14.86 -10.02
N ALA A 146 -1.51 16.06 -10.19
CA ALA A 146 -0.08 16.33 -10.04
C ALA A 146 0.43 15.92 -8.65
N LYS A 147 -0.34 16.23 -7.60
CA LYS A 147 -0.03 15.82 -6.23
C LYS A 147 0.03 14.30 -6.06
N ARG A 148 -0.90 13.55 -6.66
CA ARG A 148 -0.90 12.07 -6.61
C ARG A 148 0.27 11.49 -7.37
N ILE A 149 0.57 12.01 -8.56
CA ILE A 149 1.73 11.58 -9.35
C ILE A 149 3.02 11.84 -8.57
N ALA A 150 3.16 13.02 -7.95
CA ALA A 150 4.34 13.33 -7.16
C ALA A 150 4.50 12.37 -5.96
N ALA A 151 3.41 12.09 -5.24
CA ALA A 151 3.43 11.12 -4.13
C ALA A 151 3.77 9.71 -4.60
N GLU A 152 3.22 9.28 -5.75
CA GLU A 152 3.53 8.00 -6.37
C GLU A 152 5.01 7.92 -6.76
N VAL A 153 5.56 8.95 -7.40
CA VAL A 153 6.98 9.03 -7.75
C VAL A 153 7.85 8.89 -6.50
N THR A 154 7.56 9.62 -5.43
CA THR A 154 8.31 9.51 -4.17
C THR A 154 8.29 8.09 -3.60
N VAL A 155 7.16 7.38 -3.69
CA VAL A 155 7.08 5.98 -3.25
C VAL A 155 7.90 5.07 -4.18
N GLN A 156 7.80 5.25 -5.50
CA GLN A 156 8.54 4.40 -6.45
C GLN A 156 10.05 4.62 -6.39
N GLU A 157 10.51 5.82 -6.04
CA GLU A 157 11.92 6.12 -5.81
C GLU A 157 12.54 5.21 -4.73
N LEU A 158 11.76 4.75 -3.74
CA LEU A 158 12.22 3.80 -2.71
C LEU A 158 12.61 2.43 -3.28
N PHE A 159 12.12 2.08 -4.48
CA PHE A 159 12.31 0.76 -5.11
C PHE A 159 13.14 0.80 -6.40
N ALA A 160 13.30 1.98 -6.99
CA ALA A 160 13.84 2.14 -8.33
C ALA A 160 15.36 2.37 -8.39
N PHE A 161 15.95 3.08 -7.41
CA PHE A 161 17.34 3.58 -7.51
C PHE A 161 18.21 3.24 -6.29
N PHE A 162 19.53 3.27 -6.49
CA PHE A 162 20.51 3.36 -5.41
C PHE A 162 20.72 4.82 -5.01
N GLU A 163 21.02 5.09 -3.74
CA GLU A 163 21.81 6.27 -3.40
C GLU A 163 23.16 6.13 -4.10
N VAL A 164 23.48 7.08 -4.98
CA VAL A 164 24.84 7.27 -5.45
C VAL A 164 25.60 7.84 -4.24
N ASN A 165 26.50 7.04 -3.66
CA ASN A 165 27.39 7.48 -2.58
C ASN A 165 28.11 8.79 -2.92
#